data_AF-A0A3B1C6J7-F1
#
_entry.id   AF-A0A3B1C6J7-F1
#
_cell.length_a   1.000
_cell.length_b   1.000
_cell.length_c   1.000
_cell.angle_alpha   90.00
_cell.angle_beta   90.00
_cell.angle_gamma   90.00
#
_symmetry.space_group_name_H-M   'P 1'
#
loop_
_entity.id
_entity.type
_entity.pdbx_description
1 polymer ?
#
loop_
_entity_poly.entity_id
_entity_poly.type
_entity_poly.pdbx_seq_one_letter_code
_entity_poly.pdbx_strand_id
1 'polypeptide(L)'
;MKKWLKVLLVTLGVIFIIIAAVLYYSISYIDTTPYFETEYYSNTIKKLNKALGSREKTEGKLQAGFAKINISPRMVKGAEDPSKGEFNNIKLAGFGGGQIATGVHDSIYAKAIALKVNDDLIVLVSGDLLLMAPEVVNKVEENLKTRSEINRKQIYFGATHTHSSIGNCIPGFVGEKFGGKYEPQVVNWLAEKLTSLILKSVSDLQPAQIASGYIHSPNLITNRIIGKTGRLNDKFTLVSIKQLKGKQTVIGIFGAHATTIGDWNSEFSGDYPGYFQRGLEQRGVDMAMFYAGTVGSHTNKGKGSKFDKSKYIGEALADSAMIVLDKMKYSDDVNLSAVAVQIEIPKLQMIYIDDNLRLSPEVGQKLMPEMKRIYLQAFVINNLIWIAMPCELSGEYAIDLQNALELKGYDSAITSFNGQYLGYIVPAKYYYFDAYESRLMGWFGPSMGDYLMELDYTVADSLTGTKL
;
A
#
# COMPACT_ATOMS: atom_id res chain seq x y z
N MET A 1 -0.34 -17.36 63.96
CA MET A 1 -0.37 -16.28 62.95
C MET A 1 -1.42 -15.24 63.31
N LYS A 2 -1.06 -13.95 63.42
CA LYS A 2 -2.05 -12.89 63.67
C LYS A 2 -3.10 -12.87 62.54
N LYS A 3 -4.39 -12.70 62.85
CA LYS A 3 -5.52 -12.77 61.89
C LYS A 3 -5.29 -11.90 60.63
N TRP A 4 -4.68 -10.72 60.80
CA TRP A 4 -4.33 -9.81 59.70
C TRP A 4 -3.27 -10.40 58.74
N LEU A 5 -2.31 -11.18 59.24
CA LEU A 5 -1.28 -11.80 58.39
C LEU A 5 -1.88 -12.91 57.52
N LYS A 6 -2.88 -13.65 58.04
CA LYS A 6 -3.61 -14.66 57.26
C LYS A 6 -4.43 -14.01 56.14
N VAL A 7 -5.13 -12.92 56.44
CA VAL A 7 -5.88 -12.14 55.43
C VAL A 7 -4.92 -11.61 54.38
N LEU A 8 -3.80 -10.99 54.78
CA LEU A 8 -2.80 -10.46 53.85
C LEU A 8 -2.25 -11.56 52.92
N LEU A 9 -1.87 -12.72 53.45
CA LEU A 9 -1.33 -13.82 52.64
C LEU A 9 -2.37 -14.39 51.66
N VAL A 10 -3.63 -14.51 52.07
CA VAL A 10 -4.72 -14.93 51.17
C VAL A 10 -4.93 -13.89 50.08
N THR A 11 -4.98 -12.60 50.44
CA THR A 11 -5.12 -11.51 49.46
C THR A 11 -3.96 -11.50 48.46
N LEU A 12 -2.72 -11.63 48.93
CA LEU A 12 -1.55 -11.72 48.04
C LEU A 12 -1.58 -12.98 47.16
N GLY A 13 -2.01 -14.12 47.70
CA GLY A 13 -2.18 -15.35 46.93
C GLY A 13 -3.24 -15.21 45.83
N VAL A 14 -4.37 -14.58 46.13
CA VAL A 14 -5.43 -14.30 45.14
C VAL A 14 -4.93 -13.33 44.07
N ILE A 15 -4.26 -12.24 44.45
CA ILE A 15 -3.66 -11.29 43.50
C ILE A 15 -2.65 -12.00 42.60
N PHE A 16 -1.79 -12.85 43.16
CA PHE A 16 -0.82 -13.62 42.40
C PHE A 16 -1.50 -14.55 41.38
N ILE A 17 -2.55 -15.28 41.78
CA ILE A 17 -3.31 -16.15 40.88
C ILE A 17 -3.95 -15.34 39.75
N ILE A 18 -4.51 -14.16 40.05
CA ILE A 18 -5.11 -13.27 39.04
C ILE A 18 -4.04 -12.80 38.05
N ILE A 19 -2.87 -12.34 38.53
CA ILE A 19 -1.78 -11.89 37.67
C ILE A 19 -1.27 -13.05 36.81
N ALA A 20 -1.08 -14.23 37.39
CA ALA A 20 -0.63 -15.41 36.65
C ALA A 20 -1.64 -15.82 35.55
N ALA A 21 -2.94 -15.78 35.85
CA ALA A 21 -3.99 -16.04 34.87
C ALA A 21 -4.02 -15.00 33.75
N VAL A 22 -3.85 -13.71 34.08
CA VAL A 22 -3.78 -12.63 33.09
C VAL A 22 -2.56 -12.81 32.19
N LEU A 23 -1.38 -13.09 32.75
CA LEU A 23 -0.16 -13.34 31.98
C LEU A 23 -0.30 -14.58 31.09
N TYR A 24 -0.84 -15.68 31.61
CA TYR A 24 -1.10 -16.88 30.84
C TYR A 24 -2.05 -16.65 29.65
N TYR A 25 -3.10 -15.84 29.84
CA TYR A 25 -4.03 -15.48 28.76
C TYR A 25 -3.43 -14.46 27.77
N SER A 26 -2.53 -13.60 28.23
CA SER A 26 -1.99 -12.48 27.43
C SER A 26 -0.74 -12.86 26.64
N ILE A 27 -0.16 -14.03 26.86
CA ILE A 27 1.09 -14.45 26.23
C ILE A 27 0.85 -15.72 25.41
N SER A 28 1.39 -15.76 24.20
CA SER A 28 1.36 -16.94 23.34
C SER A 28 2.74 -17.23 22.75
N TYR A 29 2.96 -18.49 22.38
CA TYR A 29 4.15 -18.87 21.62
C TYR A 29 4.06 -18.39 20.17
N ILE A 30 5.22 -18.19 19.56
CA ILE A 30 5.31 -17.95 18.12
C ILE A 30 4.81 -19.17 17.36
N ASP A 31 3.96 -18.93 16.36
CA ASP A 31 3.40 -19.99 15.52
C ASP A 31 4.32 -20.16 14.31
N THR A 32 5.04 -21.28 14.30
CA THR A 32 5.97 -21.68 13.25
C THR A 32 5.40 -22.80 12.39
N THR A 33 4.08 -23.06 12.46
CA THR A 33 3.43 -24.06 11.63
C THR A 33 3.66 -23.74 10.15
N PRO A 34 4.14 -24.68 9.33
CA PRO A 34 4.30 -24.46 7.90
C PRO A 34 2.97 -24.01 7.28
N TYR A 35 2.99 -22.90 6.54
CA TYR A 35 1.74 -22.27 6.08
C TYR A 35 0.89 -23.20 5.21
N PHE A 36 1.51 -24.10 4.44
CA PHE A 36 0.81 -25.04 3.57
C PHE A 36 0.04 -26.15 4.31
N GLU A 37 0.24 -26.30 5.63
CA GLU A 37 -0.51 -27.24 6.48
C GLU A 37 -1.70 -26.57 7.18
N THR A 38 -1.91 -25.27 6.97
CA THR A 38 -2.89 -24.47 7.72
C THR A 38 -4.24 -24.35 7.02
N GLU A 39 -5.28 -24.07 7.81
CA GLU A 39 -6.63 -23.85 7.30
C GLU A 39 -6.73 -22.60 6.41
N TYR A 40 -6.11 -21.48 6.82
CA TYR A 40 -6.14 -20.22 6.06
C TYR A 40 -5.54 -20.40 4.65
N TYR A 41 -4.48 -21.20 4.54
CA TYR A 41 -3.86 -21.53 3.26
C TYR A 41 -4.80 -22.36 2.39
N SER A 42 -5.32 -23.48 2.91
CA SER A 42 -6.24 -24.35 2.17
C SER A 42 -7.48 -23.60 1.66
N ASN A 43 -8.07 -22.76 2.53
CA ASN A 43 -9.19 -21.90 2.17
C ASN A 43 -8.82 -20.88 1.08
N THR A 44 -7.65 -20.26 1.18
CA THR A 44 -7.18 -19.29 0.19
C THR A 44 -6.91 -19.94 -1.17
N ILE A 45 -6.20 -21.06 -1.21
CA ILE A 45 -5.91 -21.79 -2.46
C ILE A 45 -7.20 -22.22 -3.14
N LYS A 46 -8.21 -22.70 -2.39
CA LYS A 46 -9.52 -23.02 -2.94
C LYS A 46 -10.21 -21.81 -3.58
N LYS A 47 -10.17 -20.65 -2.92
CA LYS A 47 -10.72 -19.39 -3.47
C LYS A 47 -9.94 -18.92 -4.69
N LEU A 48 -8.61 -19.01 -4.65
CA LEU A 48 -7.71 -18.59 -5.72
C LEU A 48 -7.91 -19.45 -6.96
N ASN A 49 -7.88 -20.78 -6.85
CA ASN A 49 -8.11 -21.69 -7.97
C ASN A 49 -9.48 -21.47 -8.62
N LYS A 50 -10.52 -21.22 -7.81
CA LYS A 50 -11.84 -20.86 -8.33
C LYS A 50 -11.81 -19.53 -9.10
N ALA A 51 -11.16 -18.52 -8.57
CA ALA A 51 -11.05 -17.20 -9.22
C ALA A 51 -10.23 -17.29 -10.53
N LEU A 52 -9.12 -18.03 -10.53
CA LEU A 52 -8.28 -18.23 -11.71
C LEU A 52 -8.96 -19.04 -12.81
N GLY A 53 -9.76 -20.06 -12.44
CA GLY A 53 -10.49 -20.90 -13.38
C GLY A 53 -11.77 -20.28 -13.95
N SER A 54 -12.26 -19.19 -13.35
CA SER A 54 -13.43 -18.45 -13.83
C SER A 54 -13.08 -17.09 -14.46
N ARG A 55 -11.79 -16.79 -14.62
CA ARG A 55 -11.35 -15.55 -15.24
C ARG A 55 -11.64 -15.57 -16.73
N GLU A 56 -11.96 -14.40 -17.27
CA GLU A 56 -12.06 -14.20 -18.70
C GLU A 56 -10.78 -13.53 -19.22
N LYS A 57 -10.47 -13.81 -20.48
CA LYS A 57 -9.45 -13.09 -21.24
C LYS A 57 -10.20 -12.28 -22.29
N THR A 58 -10.02 -10.98 -22.24
CA THR A 58 -10.75 -10.04 -23.08
C THR A 58 -9.79 -9.36 -24.03
N GLU A 59 -10.06 -9.52 -25.32
CA GLU A 59 -9.29 -8.89 -26.38
C GLU A 59 -10.13 -7.76 -26.99
N GLY A 60 -9.53 -6.59 -27.19
CA GLY A 60 -10.25 -5.46 -27.75
C GLY A 60 -9.48 -4.15 -27.74
N LYS A 61 -10.18 -3.09 -28.11
CA LYS A 61 -9.64 -1.73 -28.09
C LYS A 61 -9.67 -1.16 -26.68
N LEU A 62 -8.54 -0.62 -26.25
CA LEU A 62 -8.42 0.05 -24.97
C LEU A 62 -9.15 1.40 -24.98
N GLN A 63 -9.93 1.63 -23.93
CA GLN A 63 -10.36 2.96 -23.52
C GLN A 63 -9.71 3.31 -22.19
N ALA A 64 -9.38 4.59 -22.01
CA ALA A 64 -8.88 5.11 -20.74
C ALA A 64 -9.49 6.45 -20.39
N GLY A 65 -9.71 6.66 -19.10
CA GLY A 65 -10.26 7.90 -18.56
C GLY A 65 -9.54 8.31 -17.27
N PHE A 66 -9.39 9.61 -17.07
CA PHE A 66 -8.46 10.15 -16.10
C PHE A 66 -9.12 11.17 -15.17
N ALA A 67 -8.77 11.13 -13.89
CA ALA A 67 -9.20 12.13 -12.92
C ALA A 67 -8.11 12.46 -11.92
N LYS A 68 -8.07 13.72 -11.48
CA LYS A 68 -7.20 14.26 -10.43
C LYS A 68 -8.05 15.14 -9.50
N ILE A 69 -7.89 14.96 -8.19
CA ILE A 69 -8.57 15.76 -7.17
C ILE A 69 -7.56 16.19 -6.11
N ASN A 70 -7.59 17.47 -5.74
CA ASN A 70 -6.83 17.98 -4.60
C ASN A 70 -7.45 17.45 -3.30
N ILE A 71 -6.62 16.84 -2.46
CA ILE A 71 -7.00 16.27 -1.16
C ILE A 71 -6.21 16.93 -0.02
N SER A 72 -5.72 18.16 -0.21
CA SER A 72 -5.04 18.92 0.84
C SER A 72 -6.08 19.48 1.82
N PRO A 73 -6.06 19.08 3.10
CA PRO A 73 -6.92 19.69 4.11
C PRO A 73 -6.59 21.18 4.28
N ARG A 74 -7.62 22.00 4.54
CA ARG A 74 -7.44 23.39 4.95
C ARG A 74 -7.48 23.48 6.47
N MET A 75 -6.36 23.82 7.07
CA MET A 75 -6.27 23.99 8.53
C MET A 75 -6.93 25.30 8.96
N VAL A 76 -7.90 25.24 9.86
CA VAL A 76 -8.66 26.40 10.37
C VAL A 76 -8.58 26.49 11.90
N LYS A 77 -8.61 27.73 12.43
CA LYS A 77 -8.65 27.99 13.88
C LYS A 77 -10.08 28.03 14.45
N GLY A 78 -11.09 28.11 13.57
CA GLY A 78 -12.50 28.30 13.93
C GLY A 78 -13.30 27.00 13.85
N ALA A 79 -14.59 27.14 13.53
CA ALA A 79 -15.46 26.00 13.28
C ALA A 79 -14.95 25.17 12.09
N GLU A 80 -14.95 23.85 12.26
CA GLU A 80 -14.65 22.92 11.17
C GLU A 80 -15.82 22.84 10.19
N ASP A 81 -15.49 22.65 8.92
CA ASP A 81 -16.46 22.34 7.88
C ASP A 81 -15.87 21.22 7.00
N PRO A 82 -16.07 19.95 7.39
CA PRO A 82 -15.56 18.81 6.65
C PRO A 82 -16.06 18.78 5.21
N SER A 83 -17.23 19.36 4.88
CA SER A 83 -17.73 19.41 3.50
C SER A 83 -16.83 20.27 2.59
N LYS A 84 -16.15 21.27 3.17
CA LYS A 84 -15.15 22.11 2.52
C LYS A 84 -13.72 21.61 2.72
N GLY A 85 -13.52 20.52 3.47
CA GLY A 85 -12.20 20.03 3.87
C GLY A 85 -11.50 20.93 4.88
N GLU A 86 -12.26 21.66 5.71
CA GLU A 86 -11.74 22.53 6.77
C GLU A 86 -11.70 21.78 8.10
N PHE A 87 -10.51 21.61 8.68
CA PHE A 87 -10.26 20.86 9.90
C PHE A 87 -9.36 21.64 10.86
N ASN A 88 -9.46 21.38 12.16
CA ASN A 88 -8.65 22.06 13.18
C ASN A 88 -7.40 21.25 13.59
N ASN A 89 -7.43 19.91 13.43
CA ASN A 89 -6.41 19.03 14.01
C ASN A 89 -6.15 17.75 13.21
N ILE A 90 -5.49 17.88 12.06
CA ILE A 90 -5.00 16.72 11.30
C ILE A 90 -3.55 16.43 11.71
N LYS A 91 -3.26 15.25 12.25
CA LYS A 91 -1.88 14.79 12.47
C LYS A 91 -1.33 14.26 11.15
N LEU A 92 -0.07 14.58 10.85
CA LEU A 92 0.62 13.99 9.70
C LEU A 92 0.85 12.49 9.95
N ALA A 93 0.42 11.65 9.00
CA ALA A 93 0.42 10.21 9.14
C ALA A 93 1.81 9.59 8.89
N GLY A 94 2.17 8.58 9.69
CA GLY A 94 3.29 7.66 9.41
C GLY A 94 4.38 7.68 10.47
N PHE A 95 4.70 8.85 11.03
CA PHE A 95 5.62 8.93 12.16
C PHE A 95 4.84 8.94 13.48
N GLY A 96 5.22 8.07 14.43
CA GLY A 96 4.63 8.06 15.78
C GLY A 96 4.73 9.42 16.48
N GLY A 97 5.84 10.13 16.25
CA GLY A 97 6.09 11.51 16.70
C GLY A 97 5.71 12.61 15.70
N GLY A 98 4.93 12.31 14.66
CA GLY A 98 4.53 13.29 13.64
C GLY A 98 3.78 14.49 14.20
N GLN A 99 3.91 15.64 13.55
CA GLN A 99 3.31 16.90 13.97
C GLN A 99 1.81 16.99 13.61
N ILE A 100 1.11 17.92 14.26
CA ILE A 100 -0.16 18.42 13.74
C ILE A 100 0.13 19.33 12.55
N ALA A 101 -0.63 19.15 11.47
CA ALA A 101 -0.52 19.95 10.28
C ALA A 101 -0.87 21.41 10.56
N THR A 102 -0.01 22.30 10.07
CA THR A 102 -0.10 23.76 10.22
C THR A 102 -0.30 24.46 8.88
N GLY A 103 -0.03 23.76 7.77
CA GLY A 103 -0.05 24.31 6.43
C GLY A 103 0.16 23.26 5.34
N VAL A 104 0.42 23.74 4.14
CA VAL A 104 0.66 22.93 2.94
C VAL A 104 1.94 23.47 2.29
N HIS A 105 3.01 22.67 2.29
CA HIS A 105 4.24 23.01 1.57
C HIS A 105 4.02 22.82 0.07
N ASP A 106 3.48 21.66 -0.30
CA ASP A 106 2.96 21.39 -1.63
C ASP A 106 1.66 20.57 -1.56
N SER A 107 0.70 20.91 -2.43
CA SER A 107 -0.61 20.25 -2.41
C SER A 107 -0.48 18.75 -2.70
N ILE A 108 -1.22 17.97 -1.92
CA ILE A 108 -1.39 16.53 -2.10
C ILE A 108 -2.63 16.23 -2.94
N TYR A 109 -2.52 15.24 -3.82
CA TYR A 109 -3.57 14.86 -4.78
C TYR A 109 -3.91 13.38 -4.70
N ALA A 110 -5.16 13.06 -5.00
CA ALA A 110 -5.57 11.72 -5.40
C ALA A 110 -5.82 11.69 -6.90
N LYS A 111 -5.40 10.61 -7.55
CA LYS A 111 -5.46 10.42 -9.01
C LYS A 111 -6.06 9.06 -9.32
N ALA A 112 -6.84 8.98 -10.39
CA ALA A 112 -7.41 7.74 -10.86
C ALA A 112 -7.31 7.61 -12.37
N ILE A 113 -7.06 6.38 -12.82
CA ILE A 113 -7.01 5.97 -14.21
C ILE A 113 -7.95 4.78 -14.37
N ALA A 114 -9.04 4.97 -15.12
CA ALA A 114 -9.91 3.90 -15.55
C ALA A 114 -9.37 3.30 -16.85
N LEU A 115 -9.28 1.99 -16.95
CA LEU A 115 -8.92 1.22 -18.13
C LEU A 115 -10.09 0.29 -18.46
N LYS A 116 -10.61 0.37 -19.69
CA LYS A 116 -11.74 -0.44 -20.13
C LYS A 116 -11.43 -1.14 -21.45
N VAL A 117 -11.76 -2.43 -21.52
CA VAL A 117 -11.67 -3.27 -22.73
C VAL A 117 -12.98 -4.04 -22.83
N ASN A 118 -13.79 -3.78 -23.87
CA ASN A 118 -15.17 -4.25 -23.94
C ASN A 118 -15.92 -3.92 -22.64
N ASP A 119 -16.42 -4.90 -21.88
CA ASP A 119 -17.10 -4.67 -20.60
C ASP A 119 -16.18 -4.75 -19.37
N ASP A 120 -14.94 -5.21 -19.53
CA ASP A 120 -13.98 -5.30 -18.44
C ASP A 120 -13.43 -3.92 -18.07
N LEU A 121 -13.60 -3.56 -16.80
CA LEU A 121 -13.17 -2.28 -16.24
C LEU A 121 -12.20 -2.50 -15.07
N ILE A 122 -11.07 -1.82 -15.12
CA ILE A 122 -10.12 -1.66 -14.03
C ILE A 122 -9.99 -0.18 -13.70
N VAL A 123 -9.94 0.17 -12.42
CA VAL A 123 -9.67 1.53 -11.95
C VAL A 123 -8.45 1.52 -11.03
N LEU A 124 -7.36 2.14 -11.49
CA LEU A 124 -6.16 2.37 -10.70
C LEU A 124 -6.36 3.65 -9.88
N VAL A 125 -6.25 3.59 -8.55
CA VAL A 125 -6.40 4.73 -7.64
C VAL A 125 -5.20 4.83 -6.70
N SER A 126 -4.56 6.00 -6.67
CA SER A 126 -3.44 6.30 -5.78
C SER A 126 -3.54 7.76 -5.33
N GLY A 127 -3.08 8.01 -4.11
CA GLY A 127 -3.01 9.36 -3.56
C GLY A 127 -1.68 9.62 -2.88
N ASP A 128 -1.36 10.90 -2.77
CA ASP A 128 -0.27 11.40 -1.94
C ASP A 128 -0.67 11.25 -0.45
N LEU A 129 -0.67 9.99 -0.01
CA LEU A 129 -1.13 9.49 1.28
C LEU A 129 -0.09 8.52 1.84
N LEU A 130 -0.11 8.28 3.15
CA LEU A 130 0.65 7.22 3.79
C LEU A 130 0.20 5.86 3.26
N LEU A 131 -1.10 5.61 3.28
CA LEU A 131 -1.71 4.39 2.79
C LEU A 131 -3.18 4.65 2.47
N MET A 132 -3.82 3.73 1.75
CA MET A 132 -5.27 3.75 1.57
C MET A 132 -5.93 3.16 2.82
N ALA A 133 -6.31 4.05 3.75
CA ALA A 133 -6.83 3.65 5.06
C ALA A 133 -8.03 2.70 4.92
N PRO A 134 -8.06 1.57 5.66
CA PRO A 134 -9.14 0.58 5.57
C PRO A 134 -10.54 1.19 5.67
N GLU A 135 -10.76 2.10 6.62
CA GLU A 135 -12.08 2.74 6.81
C GLU A 135 -12.46 3.66 5.66
N VAL A 136 -11.50 4.33 5.03
CA VAL A 136 -11.74 5.14 3.83
C VAL A 136 -12.14 4.24 2.67
N VAL A 137 -11.42 3.13 2.45
CA VAL A 137 -11.73 2.17 1.37
C VAL A 137 -13.10 1.53 1.58
N ASN A 138 -13.40 1.10 2.81
CA ASN A 138 -14.72 0.57 3.17
C ASN A 138 -15.83 1.56 2.84
N LYS A 139 -15.62 2.85 3.16
CA LYS A 139 -16.61 3.89 2.88
C LYS A 139 -16.74 4.19 1.39
N VAL A 140 -15.65 4.16 0.63
CA VAL A 140 -15.67 4.25 -0.84
C VAL A 140 -16.51 3.13 -1.43
N GLU A 141 -16.34 1.88 -0.97
CA GLU A 141 -17.14 0.75 -1.42
C GLU A 141 -18.64 0.90 -1.11
N GLU A 142 -18.98 1.38 0.08
CA GLU A 142 -20.37 1.70 0.45
C GLU A 142 -20.99 2.75 -0.49
N ASN A 143 -20.25 3.84 -0.74
CA ASN A 143 -20.71 4.89 -1.63
C ASN A 143 -20.93 4.36 -3.05
N LEU A 144 -20.00 3.57 -3.59
CA LEU A 144 -20.09 3.07 -4.96
C LEU A 144 -21.26 2.11 -5.18
N LYS A 145 -21.60 1.26 -4.20
CA LYS A 145 -22.77 0.36 -4.27
C LYS A 145 -24.09 1.07 -4.59
N THR A 146 -24.22 2.34 -4.19
CA THR A 146 -25.45 3.12 -4.39
C THR A 146 -25.38 4.06 -5.59
N ARG A 147 -24.20 4.24 -6.19
CA ARG A 147 -23.94 5.27 -7.21
C ARG A 147 -23.46 4.71 -8.56
N SER A 148 -23.06 3.45 -8.62
CA SER A 148 -22.50 2.83 -9.83
C SER A 148 -22.50 1.29 -9.73
N GLU A 149 -22.19 0.63 -10.83
CA GLU A 149 -21.95 -0.83 -10.86
C GLU A 149 -20.50 -1.20 -10.52
N ILE A 150 -19.64 -0.21 -10.28
CA ILE A 150 -18.23 -0.42 -9.94
C ILE A 150 -18.15 -1.09 -8.56
N ASN A 151 -17.44 -2.21 -8.50
CA ASN A 151 -17.23 -2.94 -7.25
C ASN A 151 -15.73 -3.02 -6.89
N ARG A 152 -15.47 -3.43 -5.64
CA ARG A 152 -14.11 -3.49 -5.06
C ARG A 152 -13.10 -4.28 -5.90
N LYS A 153 -13.53 -5.34 -6.59
CA LYS A 153 -12.63 -6.19 -7.38
C LYS A 153 -12.05 -5.48 -8.61
N GLN A 154 -12.71 -4.41 -9.06
CA GLN A 154 -12.30 -3.60 -10.22
C GLN A 154 -11.33 -2.48 -9.82
N ILE A 155 -11.18 -2.18 -8.53
CA ILE A 155 -10.39 -1.05 -8.05
C ILE A 155 -9.06 -1.55 -7.50
N TYR A 156 -7.96 -0.93 -7.92
CA TYR A 156 -6.60 -1.22 -7.48
C TYR A 156 -6.07 0.01 -6.74
N PHE A 157 -6.16 -0.07 -5.42
CA PHE A 157 -5.73 1.01 -4.54
C PHE A 157 -4.20 0.99 -4.37
N GLY A 158 -3.64 2.16 -4.13
CA GLY A 158 -2.27 2.33 -3.69
C GLY A 158 -2.08 3.72 -3.09
N ALA A 159 -0.86 4.01 -2.68
CA ALA A 159 -0.49 5.33 -2.19
C ALA A 159 0.97 5.62 -2.58
N THR A 160 1.37 6.88 -2.54
CA THR A 160 2.78 7.24 -2.69
C THR A 160 3.62 6.91 -1.46
N HIS A 161 2.96 6.64 -0.34
CA HIS A 161 3.54 6.40 0.97
C HIS A 161 4.28 7.61 1.56
N THR A 162 3.81 8.83 1.26
CA THR A 162 4.33 10.04 1.93
C THR A 162 3.94 10.07 3.40
N HIS A 163 4.91 10.32 4.28
CA HIS A 163 4.70 10.52 5.72
C HIS A 163 4.27 11.96 6.08
N SER A 164 4.06 12.81 5.07
CA SER A 164 3.60 14.20 5.23
C SER A 164 2.18 14.37 4.69
N SER A 165 1.30 13.44 5.04
CA SER A 165 -0.07 13.34 4.51
C SER A 165 -1.13 13.11 5.61
N ILE A 166 -2.37 12.87 5.19
CA ILE A 166 -3.58 12.92 6.02
C ILE A 166 -3.61 11.75 7.03
N GLY A 167 -3.58 12.08 8.32
CA GLY A 167 -3.83 11.15 9.43
C GLY A 167 -5.31 11.05 9.81
N ASN A 168 -5.55 10.69 11.07
CA ASN A 168 -6.83 10.60 11.76
C ASN A 168 -7.84 9.62 11.13
N CYS A 169 -7.42 8.82 10.14
CA CYS A 169 -8.28 7.91 9.38
C CYS A 169 -8.33 6.46 9.91
N ILE A 170 -7.47 6.10 10.88
CA ILE A 170 -7.34 4.70 11.35
C ILE A 170 -7.73 4.63 12.83
N PRO A 171 -8.73 3.82 13.21
CA PRO A 171 -9.14 3.65 14.60
C PRO A 171 -8.16 2.76 15.39
N GLY A 172 -8.36 2.71 16.71
CA GLY A 172 -7.60 1.86 17.61
C GLY A 172 -6.26 2.48 18.05
N PHE A 173 -5.59 1.80 18.98
CA PHE A 173 -4.37 2.30 19.60
C PHE A 173 -3.25 2.51 18.58
N VAL A 174 -3.03 1.53 17.70
CA VAL A 174 -1.99 1.63 16.65
C VAL A 174 -2.33 2.76 15.67
N GLY A 175 -3.58 2.86 15.23
CA GLY A 175 -4.03 3.95 14.37
C GLY A 175 -3.77 5.33 14.98
N GLU A 176 -4.11 5.51 16.25
CA GLU A 176 -3.89 6.77 16.96
C GLU A 176 -2.41 7.14 17.09
N LYS A 177 -1.53 6.17 17.34
CA LYS A 177 -0.09 6.44 17.45
C LYS A 177 0.51 6.93 16.13
N PHE A 178 0.20 6.27 15.03
CA PHE A 178 0.79 6.57 13.72
C PHE A 178 0.06 7.67 12.94
N GLY A 179 -1.24 7.87 13.19
CA GLY A 179 -2.09 8.77 12.42
C GLY A 179 -2.77 9.85 13.26
N GLY A 180 -2.72 9.82 14.59
CA GLY A 180 -3.46 10.76 15.44
C GLY A 180 -4.87 10.27 15.74
N LYS A 181 -5.55 10.96 16.67
CA LYS A 181 -6.87 10.54 17.16
C LYS A 181 -7.85 10.34 16.00
N TYR A 182 -8.54 9.20 16.00
CA TYR A 182 -9.47 8.86 14.93
C TYR A 182 -10.62 9.87 14.81
N GLU A 183 -10.86 10.33 13.58
CA GLU A 183 -11.89 11.32 13.26
C GLU A 183 -12.74 10.85 12.07
N PRO A 184 -13.95 10.33 12.32
CA PRO A 184 -14.84 9.82 11.26
C PRO A 184 -15.16 10.83 10.15
N GLN A 185 -15.13 12.13 10.46
CA GLN A 185 -15.40 13.19 9.49
C GLN A 185 -14.30 13.29 8.43
N VAL A 186 -13.03 13.05 8.80
CA VAL A 186 -11.89 12.98 7.86
C VAL A 186 -12.06 11.78 6.93
N VAL A 187 -12.44 10.63 7.48
CA VAL A 187 -12.74 9.41 6.70
C VAL A 187 -13.84 9.67 5.68
N ASN A 188 -14.97 10.23 6.11
CA ASN A 188 -16.11 10.49 5.23
C ASN A 188 -15.76 11.48 4.11
N TRP A 189 -15.03 12.55 4.45
CA TRP A 189 -14.60 13.54 3.45
C TRP A 189 -13.64 12.93 2.43
N LEU A 190 -12.61 12.21 2.87
CA LEU A 190 -11.64 11.60 1.97
C LEU A 190 -12.30 10.50 1.12
N ALA A 191 -13.19 9.69 1.70
CA ALA A 191 -13.94 8.68 0.96
C ALA A 191 -14.83 9.32 -0.12
N GLU A 192 -15.52 10.42 0.18
CA GLU A 192 -16.32 11.13 -0.82
C GLU A 192 -15.47 11.68 -1.96
N LYS A 193 -14.28 12.23 -1.65
CA LYS A 193 -13.30 12.67 -2.66
C LYS A 193 -12.85 11.51 -3.55
N LEU A 194 -12.51 10.36 -2.97
CA LEU A 194 -12.08 9.18 -3.73
C LEU A 194 -13.21 8.53 -4.53
N THR A 195 -14.45 8.47 -4.00
CA THR A 195 -15.62 8.04 -4.76
C THR A 195 -15.83 8.94 -5.98
N SER A 196 -15.84 10.25 -5.78
CA SER A 196 -15.97 11.22 -6.87
C SER A 196 -14.85 11.11 -7.91
N LEU A 197 -13.62 10.86 -7.46
CA LEU A 197 -12.45 10.64 -8.31
C LEU A 197 -12.65 9.42 -9.23
N ILE A 198 -13.06 8.28 -8.66
CA ILE A 198 -13.31 7.04 -9.39
C ILE A 198 -14.39 7.26 -10.46
N LEU A 199 -15.55 7.81 -10.07
CA LEU A 199 -16.65 8.07 -11.00
C LEU A 199 -16.25 9.02 -12.13
N LYS A 200 -15.45 10.06 -11.83
CA LYS A 200 -14.93 10.98 -12.84
C LYS A 200 -13.98 10.30 -13.82
N SER A 201 -13.10 9.41 -13.34
CA SER A 201 -12.18 8.69 -14.23
C SER A 201 -12.94 7.78 -15.21
N VAL A 202 -14.00 7.12 -14.77
CA VAL A 202 -14.86 6.30 -15.64
C VAL A 202 -15.68 7.17 -16.61
N SER A 203 -16.14 8.34 -16.16
CA SER A 203 -16.88 9.28 -17.02
C SER A 203 -16.00 9.90 -18.13
N ASP A 204 -14.67 9.84 -17.98
CA ASP A 204 -13.69 10.37 -18.94
C ASP A 204 -13.16 9.29 -19.92
N LEU A 205 -13.77 8.10 -19.97
CA LEU A 205 -13.32 7.01 -20.83
C LEU A 205 -13.35 7.41 -22.32
N GLN A 206 -12.19 7.34 -22.96
CA GLN A 206 -11.98 7.64 -24.38
C GLN A 206 -11.03 6.60 -25.00
N PRO A 207 -11.06 6.36 -26.32
CA PRO A 207 -10.10 5.49 -26.99
C PRO A 207 -8.65 5.85 -26.62
N ALA A 208 -7.85 4.85 -26.26
CA ALA A 208 -6.53 5.06 -25.68
C ALA A 208 -5.53 3.97 -26.07
N GLN A 209 -4.27 4.22 -25.76
CA GLN A 209 -3.15 3.30 -25.98
C GLN A 209 -2.33 3.20 -24.69
N ILE A 210 -1.72 2.04 -24.45
CA ILE A 210 -0.89 1.78 -23.27
C ILE A 210 0.50 1.31 -23.69
N ALA A 211 1.50 1.67 -22.89
CA ALA A 211 2.84 1.13 -22.94
C ALA A 211 3.42 1.01 -21.53
N SER A 212 4.36 0.09 -21.35
CA SER A 212 5.13 -0.05 -20.12
C SER A 212 6.62 -0.14 -20.44
N GLY A 213 7.44 0.06 -19.41
CA GLY A 213 8.88 -0.13 -19.45
C GLY A 213 9.49 0.20 -18.10
N TYR A 214 10.80 0.03 -17.96
CA TYR A 214 11.48 0.32 -16.71
C TYR A 214 12.90 0.84 -16.94
N ILE A 215 13.50 1.39 -15.88
CA ILE A 215 14.92 1.71 -15.80
C ILE A 215 15.45 1.43 -14.39
N HIS A 216 16.71 1.03 -14.26
CA HIS A 216 17.34 0.86 -12.94
C HIS A 216 17.80 2.21 -12.38
N SER A 217 17.46 2.47 -11.12
CA SER A 217 17.80 3.71 -10.38
C SER A 217 18.56 3.44 -9.06
N PRO A 218 19.70 2.74 -9.08
CA PRO A 218 20.41 2.31 -7.86
C PRO A 218 20.95 3.47 -7.01
N ASN A 219 21.09 4.65 -7.60
CA ASN A 219 21.57 5.84 -6.91
C ASN A 219 20.50 6.50 -6.02
N LEU A 220 19.24 6.12 -6.18
CA LEU A 220 18.09 6.73 -5.51
C LEU A 220 17.48 5.87 -4.41
N ILE A 221 18.06 4.70 -4.14
CA ILE A 221 17.51 3.70 -3.23
C ILE A 221 18.61 2.93 -2.49
N THR A 222 18.31 2.45 -1.28
CA THR A 222 19.18 1.56 -0.50
C THR A 222 18.33 0.61 0.35
N ASN A 223 18.83 -0.59 0.62
CA ASN A 223 18.23 -1.49 1.60
C ASN A 223 18.52 -0.95 3.02
N ARG A 224 17.50 -0.95 3.90
CA ARG A 224 17.61 -0.42 5.27
C ARG A 224 17.55 -1.48 6.38
N ILE A 225 17.20 -2.73 6.05
CA ILE A 225 17.19 -3.83 7.03
C ILE A 225 18.63 -4.30 7.29
N ILE A 226 19.37 -4.63 6.23
CA ILE A 226 20.76 -5.10 6.33
C ILE A 226 21.78 -4.15 5.69
N GLY A 227 21.32 -2.98 5.23
CA GLY A 227 22.19 -1.95 4.67
C GLY A 227 22.81 -2.36 3.33
N LYS A 228 24.10 -2.05 3.13
CA LYS A 228 24.79 -2.19 1.83
C LYS A 228 24.93 -3.64 1.34
N THR A 229 24.83 -4.63 2.21
CA THR A 229 24.93 -6.05 1.85
C THR A 229 23.58 -6.65 1.42
N GLY A 230 22.49 -5.88 1.56
CA GLY A 230 21.17 -6.29 1.12
C GLY A 230 20.99 -6.24 -0.38
N ARG A 231 20.13 -7.12 -0.87
CA ARG A 231 19.72 -7.08 -2.28
C ARG A 231 18.91 -5.80 -2.49
N LEU A 232 19.14 -5.18 -3.65
CA LEU A 232 18.56 -3.89 -4.01
C LEU A 232 17.52 -4.09 -5.12
N ASN A 233 16.27 -3.72 -4.85
CA ASN A 233 15.24 -3.60 -5.86
C ASN A 233 15.20 -2.17 -6.39
N ASP A 234 16.08 -1.88 -7.34
CA ASP A 234 16.25 -0.55 -7.94
C ASP A 234 15.47 -0.36 -9.25
N LYS A 235 14.62 -1.31 -9.62
CA LYS A 235 13.78 -1.22 -10.82
C LYS A 235 12.72 -0.12 -10.63
N PHE A 236 12.79 0.91 -11.45
CA PHE A 236 11.79 1.96 -11.55
C PHE A 236 10.90 1.69 -12.77
N THR A 237 9.69 1.18 -12.52
CA THR A 237 8.72 0.82 -13.57
C THR A 237 7.85 2.01 -13.92
N LEU A 238 7.56 2.17 -15.21
CA LEU A 238 6.71 3.20 -15.77
C LEU A 238 5.61 2.59 -16.62
N VAL A 239 4.41 3.12 -16.48
CA VAL A 239 3.26 2.79 -17.34
C VAL A 239 2.73 4.09 -17.92
N SER A 240 2.69 4.23 -19.25
CA SER A 240 2.09 5.39 -19.91
C SER A 240 0.81 5.02 -20.63
N ILE A 241 -0.22 5.84 -20.43
CA ILE A 241 -1.52 5.70 -21.09
C ILE A 241 -1.84 7.01 -21.80
N LYS A 242 -2.15 6.94 -23.10
CA LYS A 242 -2.47 8.09 -23.95
C LYS A 242 -3.86 7.94 -24.52
N GLN A 243 -4.76 8.89 -24.26
CA GLN A 243 -6.00 9.00 -25.04
C GLN A 243 -5.64 9.47 -26.46
N LEU A 244 -6.23 8.87 -27.50
CA LEU A 244 -5.84 9.13 -28.90
C LEU A 244 -5.98 10.60 -29.34
N LYS A 245 -6.89 11.35 -28.71
CA LYS A 245 -7.13 12.78 -28.96
C LYS A 245 -7.19 13.59 -27.67
N GLY A 246 -6.58 13.07 -26.61
CA GLY A 246 -6.74 13.59 -25.26
C GLY A 246 -5.43 13.64 -24.51
N LYS A 247 -5.53 13.31 -23.22
CA LYS A 247 -4.44 13.46 -22.27
C LYS A 247 -3.46 12.30 -22.35
N GLN A 248 -2.20 12.57 -22.00
CA GLN A 248 -1.22 11.56 -21.61
C GLN A 248 -1.09 11.48 -20.10
N THR A 249 -1.08 10.26 -19.59
CA THR A 249 -0.79 9.98 -18.19
C THR A 249 0.40 9.03 -18.06
N VAL A 250 1.11 9.16 -16.95
CA VAL A 250 2.27 8.32 -16.63
C VAL A 250 2.20 7.90 -15.17
N ILE A 251 2.33 6.61 -14.90
CA ILE A 251 2.42 6.04 -13.57
C ILE A 251 3.87 5.64 -13.31
N GLY A 252 4.46 6.12 -12.21
CA GLY A 252 5.74 5.64 -11.69
C GLY A 252 5.55 4.66 -10.53
N ILE A 253 6.32 3.57 -10.52
CA ILE A 253 6.35 2.59 -9.43
C ILE A 253 7.81 2.39 -9.01
N PHE A 254 8.12 2.72 -7.75
CA PHE A 254 9.48 2.60 -7.22
C PHE A 254 9.52 2.07 -5.80
N GLY A 255 10.56 1.31 -5.47
CA GLY A 255 10.74 0.65 -4.17
C GLY A 255 11.32 1.55 -3.06
N ALA A 256 11.61 2.83 -3.29
CA ALA A 256 12.17 3.69 -2.25
C ALA A 256 11.07 4.25 -1.32
N HIS A 257 11.20 4.08 -0.01
CA HIS A 257 10.30 4.72 0.97
C HIS A 257 10.28 6.26 0.83
N ALA A 258 9.08 6.86 0.81
CA ALA A 258 8.87 8.31 0.73
C ALA A 258 8.94 8.98 2.12
N THR A 259 10.13 8.88 2.71
CA THR A 259 10.52 9.44 4.02
C THR A 259 11.70 10.41 3.89
N THR A 260 11.74 11.19 2.81
CA THR A 260 12.76 12.24 2.68
C THR A 260 12.46 13.41 3.60
N ILE A 261 11.16 13.64 3.88
CA ILE A 261 10.64 14.57 4.86
C ILE A 261 10.38 13.81 6.16
N GLY A 262 10.98 14.28 7.25
CA GLY A 262 10.93 13.61 8.57
C GLY A 262 9.83 14.15 9.49
N ASP A 263 9.84 13.69 10.73
CA ASP A 263 8.90 14.08 11.80
C ASP A 263 9.04 15.54 12.29
N TRP A 264 10.06 16.25 11.82
CA TRP A 264 10.23 17.69 12.03
C TRP A 264 9.22 18.54 11.24
N ASN A 265 8.60 17.98 10.21
CA ASN A 265 7.71 18.70 9.31
C ASN A 265 6.29 18.83 9.89
N SER A 266 5.66 19.98 9.69
CA SER A 266 4.29 20.28 10.09
C SER A 266 3.42 20.72 8.92
N GLU A 267 3.82 20.45 7.67
CA GLU A 267 3.08 20.86 6.46
C GLU A 267 2.78 19.67 5.55
N PHE A 268 1.64 19.67 4.87
CA PHE A 268 1.35 18.63 3.88
C PHE A 268 2.34 18.69 2.70
N SER A 269 2.78 17.52 2.24
CA SER A 269 3.67 17.39 1.09
C SER A 269 3.56 16.00 0.45
N GLY A 270 3.67 15.95 -0.87
CA GLY A 270 3.76 14.70 -1.63
C GLY A 270 5.11 13.98 -1.52
N ASP A 271 6.08 14.49 -0.75
CA ASP A 271 7.47 13.99 -0.66
C ASP A 271 8.11 13.87 -2.07
N TYR A 272 9.16 13.07 -2.25
CA TYR A 272 9.78 12.87 -3.55
C TYR A 272 8.81 12.40 -4.65
N PRO A 273 7.77 11.56 -4.36
CA PRO A 273 6.76 11.22 -5.37
C PRO A 273 6.01 12.43 -5.91
N GLY A 274 5.68 13.39 -5.05
CA GLY A 274 5.03 14.65 -5.47
C GLY A 274 5.93 15.48 -6.40
N TYR A 275 7.24 15.55 -6.10
CA TYR A 275 8.22 16.19 -7.00
C TYR A 275 8.37 15.45 -8.33
N PHE A 276 8.39 14.12 -8.33
CA PHE A 276 8.38 13.31 -9.55
C PHE A 276 7.16 13.63 -10.43
N GLN A 277 5.97 13.62 -9.82
CA GLN A 277 4.73 13.88 -10.54
C GLN A 277 4.73 15.27 -11.16
N ARG A 278 5.06 16.31 -10.38
CA ARG A 278 5.16 17.68 -10.89
C ARG A 278 6.25 17.84 -11.96
N GLY A 279 7.38 17.14 -11.79
CA GLY A 279 8.48 17.16 -12.75
C GLY A 279 8.05 16.62 -14.12
N LEU A 280 7.29 15.51 -14.16
CA LEU A 280 6.70 15.02 -15.40
C LEU A 280 5.61 15.93 -15.94
N GLU A 281 4.74 16.44 -15.07
CA GLU A 281 3.66 17.37 -15.47
C GLU A 281 4.22 18.64 -16.15
N GLN A 282 5.35 19.15 -15.66
CA GLN A 282 6.08 20.28 -16.27
C GLN A 282 6.75 19.94 -17.62
N ARG A 283 6.98 18.65 -17.90
CA ARG A 283 7.61 18.15 -19.15
C ARG A 283 6.57 17.72 -20.19
N GLY A 284 5.29 18.06 -19.98
CA GLY A 284 4.22 17.87 -20.98
C GLY A 284 3.32 16.66 -20.74
N VAL A 285 3.47 15.93 -19.62
CA VAL A 285 2.51 14.89 -19.23
C VAL A 285 1.29 15.55 -18.56
N ASP A 286 0.06 15.30 -19.01
CA ASP A 286 -1.13 15.95 -18.43
C ASP A 286 -1.41 15.54 -16.97
N MET A 287 -1.11 14.28 -16.62
CA MET A 287 -1.23 13.79 -15.25
C MET A 287 -0.21 12.69 -14.96
N ALA A 288 0.68 12.94 -14.01
CA ALA A 288 1.59 11.92 -13.50
C ALA A 288 1.05 11.33 -12.19
N MET A 289 1.13 10.02 -12.02
CA MET A 289 0.65 9.28 -10.86
C MET A 289 1.81 8.46 -10.29
N PHE A 290 1.75 8.11 -9.01
CA PHE A 290 2.79 7.31 -8.39
C PHE A 290 2.20 6.25 -7.48
N TYR A 291 2.79 5.06 -7.50
CA TYR A 291 2.53 3.99 -6.55
C TYR A 291 3.84 3.66 -5.83
N ALA A 292 3.75 3.54 -4.52
CA ALA A 292 4.80 2.87 -3.76
C ALA A 292 4.86 1.40 -4.22
N GLY A 293 6.06 1.00 -4.66
CA GLY A 293 6.37 -0.38 -4.98
C GLY A 293 6.63 -1.19 -3.71
N THR A 294 7.68 -1.99 -3.73
CA THR A 294 8.09 -2.86 -2.61
C THR A 294 9.00 -2.15 -1.61
N VAL A 295 8.40 -1.20 -0.89
CA VAL A 295 9.10 -0.27 0.01
C VAL A 295 9.51 -0.87 1.37
N GLY A 296 9.04 -2.07 1.70
CA GLY A 296 9.11 -2.61 3.06
C GLY A 296 10.52 -2.81 3.61
N SER A 297 11.53 -2.98 2.75
CA SER A 297 12.94 -3.13 3.17
C SER A 297 13.87 -2.06 2.61
N HIS A 298 13.33 -1.11 1.87
CA HIS A 298 14.10 -0.15 1.08
C HIS A 298 13.77 1.28 1.50
N THR A 299 14.77 2.15 1.46
CA THR A 299 14.62 3.58 1.70
C THR A 299 15.27 4.40 0.60
N ASN A 300 14.93 5.68 0.57
CA ASN A 300 15.47 6.64 -0.37
C ASN A 300 16.95 6.92 -0.13
N LYS A 301 17.69 7.12 -1.23
CA LYS A 301 19.07 7.60 -1.26
C LYS A 301 19.11 8.82 -2.16
N GLY A 302 19.88 9.84 -1.81
CA GLY A 302 19.90 11.08 -2.60
C GLY A 302 20.74 12.17 -1.95
N LYS A 303 20.89 13.28 -2.67
CA LYS A 303 21.62 14.47 -2.21
C LYS A 303 20.64 15.50 -1.64
N GLY A 304 21.15 16.45 -0.87
CA GLY A 304 20.35 17.51 -0.25
C GLY A 304 19.80 17.13 1.12
N SER A 305 19.07 18.06 1.74
CA SER A 305 18.47 17.92 3.06
C SER A 305 17.03 18.41 3.04
N LYS A 306 16.17 17.86 3.92
CA LYS A 306 14.75 18.24 4.01
C LYS A 306 14.10 18.19 2.61
N PHE A 307 13.32 19.21 2.24
CA PHE A 307 12.62 19.30 0.96
C PHE A 307 13.56 19.29 -0.26
N ASP A 308 14.81 19.74 -0.15
CA ASP A 308 15.76 19.69 -1.27
C ASP A 308 16.13 18.23 -1.63
N LYS A 309 16.16 17.34 -0.63
CA LYS A 309 16.35 15.91 -0.87
C LYS A 309 15.17 15.31 -1.62
N SER A 310 13.95 15.64 -1.19
CA SER A 310 12.70 15.24 -1.86
C SER A 310 12.70 15.68 -3.32
N LYS A 311 13.06 16.96 -3.55
CA LYS A 311 13.15 17.55 -4.88
C LYS A 311 14.18 16.84 -5.75
N TYR A 312 15.41 16.66 -5.25
CA TYR A 312 16.47 15.98 -5.98
C TYR A 312 16.06 14.59 -6.46
N ILE A 313 15.46 13.79 -5.58
CA ILE A 313 15.05 12.41 -5.91
C ILE A 313 13.89 12.43 -6.91
N GLY A 314 12.87 13.26 -6.67
CA GLY A 314 11.71 13.35 -7.56
C GLY A 314 12.06 13.82 -8.97
N GLU A 315 12.88 14.86 -9.09
CA GLU A 315 13.34 15.38 -10.39
C GLU A 315 14.23 14.37 -11.13
N ALA A 316 15.13 13.69 -10.41
CA ALA A 316 15.96 12.64 -11.01
C ALA A 316 15.14 11.45 -11.54
N LEU A 317 14.07 11.06 -10.84
CA LEU A 317 13.12 10.06 -11.34
C LEU A 317 12.34 10.58 -12.54
N ALA A 318 11.94 11.85 -12.55
CA ALA A 318 11.22 12.44 -13.68
C ALA A 318 12.09 12.50 -14.95
N ASP A 319 13.37 12.86 -14.81
CA ASP A 319 14.34 12.83 -15.91
C ASP A 319 14.56 11.40 -16.42
N SER A 320 14.73 10.45 -15.51
CA SER A 320 14.86 9.03 -15.86
C SER A 320 13.61 8.51 -16.57
N ALA A 321 12.42 8.98 -16.19
CA ALA A 321 11.18 8.60 -16.82
C ALA A 321 11.06 9.08 -18.26
N MET A 322 11.49 10.31 -18.57
CA MET A 322 11.47 10.80 -19.96
C MET A 322 12.28 9.90 -20.89
N ILE A 323 13.45 9.41 -20.44
CA ILE A 323 14.31 8.50 -21.22
C ILE A 323 13.56 7.20 -21.60
N VAL A 324 12.73 6.68 -20.70
CA VAL A 324 11.93 5.47 -20.94
C VAL A 324 10.74 5.80 -21.85
N LEU A 325 10.03 6.90 -21.56
CA LEU A 325 8.85 7.34 -22.31
C LEU A 325 9.15 7.53 -23.81
N ASP A 326 10.32 8.06 -24.15
CA ASP A 326 10.77 8.28 -25.53
C ASP A 326 10.94 6.97 -26.33
N LYS A 327 11.11 5.84 -25.64
CA LYS A 327 11.32 4.51 -26.24
C LYS A 327 10.08 3.62 -26.21
N MET A 328 9.02 4.06 -25.54
CA MET A 328 7.82 3.25 -25.34
C MET A 328 7.09 3.00 -26.67
N LYS A 329 6.67 1.74 -26.86
CA LYS A 329 5.81 1.33 -27.97
C LYS A 329 4.39 1.17 -27.47
N TYR A 330 3.48 1.98 -28.00
CA TYR A 330 2.09 2.02 -27.56
C TYR A 330 1.22 1.04 -28.36
N SER A 331 0.27 0.42 -27.68
CA SER A 331 -0.76 -0.43 -28.29
C SER A 331 -2.14 0.00 -27.81
N ASP A 332 -3.09 0.12 -28.73
CA ASP A 332 -4.52 0.27 -28.45
C ASP A 332 -5.27 -1.07 -28.51
N ASP A 333 -4.73 -2.06 -29.25
CA ASP A 333 -5.17 -3.46 -29.16
C ASP A 333 -4.57 -4.09 -27.90
N VAL A 334 -5.45 -4.56 -27.01
CA VAL A 334 -5.05 -5.07 -25.70
C VAL A 334 -5.70 -6.41 -25.39
N ASN A 335 -4.92 -7.27 -24.74
CA ASN A 335 -5.36 -8.50 -24.11
C ASN A 335 -5.37 -8.28 -22.60
N LEU A 336 -6.57 -8.22 -22.00
CA LEU A 336 -6.77 -8.01 -20.58
C LEU A 336 -7.22 -9.30 -19.90
N SER A 337 -6.62 -9.63 -18.76
CA SER A 337 -7.16 -10.62 -17.83
C SER A 337 -6.85 -10.20 -16.40
N ALA A 338 -7.80 -10.36 -15.49
CA ALA A 338 -7.67 -9.91 -14.12
C ALA A 338 -8.18 -10.95 -13.12
N VAL A 339 -7.61 -10.93 -11.93
CA VAL A 339 -8.04 -11.76 -10.80
C VAL A 339 -8.07 -10.92 -9.53
N ALA A 340 -9.11 -11.13 -8.72
CA ALA A 340 -9.25 -10.55 -7.39
C ALA A 340 -9.72 -11.64 -6.43
N VAL A 341 -8.85 -12.03 -5.51
CA VAL A 341 -9.12 -13.07 -4.53
C VAL A 341 -9.09 -12.49 -3.11
N GLN A 342 -10.03 -12.91 -2.28
CA GLN A 342 -9.94 -12.67 -0.84
C GLN A 342 -9.04 -13.73 -0.22
N ILE A 343 -7.97 -13.30 0.44
CA ILE A 343 -7.04 -14.19 1.13
C ILE A 343 -7.37 -14.24 2.62
N GLU A 344 -7.08 -15.37 3.25
CA GLU A 344 -7.06 -15.51 4.70
C GLU A 344 -5.61 -15.40 5.18
N ILE A 345 -5.41 -14.92 6.40
CA ILE A 345 -4.07 -14.64 6.94
C ILE A 345 -3.87 -15.38 8.27
N PRO A 346 -2.63 -15.61 8.69
CA PRO A 346 -2.34 -16.13 10.02
C PRO A 346 -2.94 -15.26 11.13
N LYS A 347 -3.12 -15.86 12.31
CA LYS A 347 -3.44 -15.07 13.51
C LYS A 347 -2.34 -14.05 13.80
N LEU A 348 -2.72 -12.99 14.49
CA LEU A 348 -1.80 -11.91 14.84
C LEU A 348 -0.67 -12.43 15.74
N GLN A 349 0.56 -12.08 15.38
CA GLN A 349 1.83 -12.52 15.94
C GLN A 349 2.69 -11.33 16.41
N MET A 350 2.07 -10.19 16.75
CA MET A 350 2.75 -8.91 17.06
C MET A 350 3.11 -8.74 18.55
N ILE A 351 3.94 -7.73 18.84
CA ILE A 351 4.45 -7.37 20.19
C ILE A 351 5.22 -8.54 20.79
N TYR A 352 6.52 -8.57 20.50
CA TYR A 352 7.46 -9.57 20.97
C TYR A 352 7.79 -9.35 22.45
N ILE A 353 7.83 -10.43 23.21
CA ILE A 353 8.33 -10.47 24.58
C ILE A 353 9.76 -11.03 24.58
N ASP A 354 9.96 -12.10 23.80
CA ASP A 354 11.26 -12.64 23.40
C ASP A 354 11.15 -13.32 22.02
N ASP A 355 12.15 -14.10 21.61
CA ASP A 355 12.16 -14.80 20.31
C ASP A 355 11.20 -15.99 20.21
N ASN A 356 10.54 -16.39 21.30
CA ASN A 356 9.58 -17.49 21.33
C ASN A 356 8.19 -17.04 21.82
N LEU A 357 8.11 -15.90 22.51
CA LEU A 357 6.91 -15.40 23.16
C LEU A 357 6.48 -14.04 22.62
N ARG A 358 5.17 -13.87 22.53
CA ARG A 358 4.52 -12.65 22.09
C ARG A 358 3.22 -12.41 22.84
N LEU A 359 2.65 -11.22 22.66
CA LEU A 359 1.28 -10.96 23.07
C LEU A 359 0.32 -11.94 22.37
N SER A 360 -0.66 -12.47 23.09
CA SER A 360 -1.65 -13.38 22.52
C SER A 360 -2.44 -12.70 21.41
N PRO A 361 -2.84 -13.42 20.34
CA PRO A 361 -3.62 -12.84 19.26
C PRO A 361 -4.89 -12.13 19.74
N GLU A 362 -5.56 -12.68 20.75
CA GLU A 362 -6.81 -12.17 21.33
C GLU A 362 -6.63 -10.81 22.01
N VAL A 363 -5.47 -10.58 22.64
CA VAL A 363 -5.15 -9.27 23.25
C VAL A 363 -4.62 -8.31 22.19
N GLY A 364 -3.75 -8.77 21.29
CA GLY A 364 -3.20 -7.94 20.22
C GLY A 364 -4.26 -7.39 19.28
N GLN A 365 -5.30 -8.18 18.95
CA GLN A 365 -6.39 -7.74 18.09
C GLN A 365 -7.15 -6.53 18.65
N LYS A 366 -7.20 -6.36 19.97
CA LYS A 366 -7.83 -5.19 20.61
C LYS A 366 -7.06 -3.88 20.40
N LEU A 367 -5.79 -3.96 20.03
CA LEU A 367 -4.94 -2.79 19.76
C LEU A 367 -5.01 -2.33 18.30
N MET A 368 -5.43 -3.24 17.42
CA MET A 368 -5.46 -3.05 15.97
C MET A 368 -6.84 -2.61 15.49
N PRO A 369 -6.91 -1.84 14.38
CA PRO A 369 -8.17 -1.68 13.67
C PRO A 369 -8.67 -3.05 13.18
N GLU A 370 -9.99 -3.19 13.08
CA GLU A 370 -10.60 -4.39 12.51
C GLU A 370 -10.16 -4.56 11.04
N MET A 371 -9.60 -5.72 10.71
CA MET A 371 -9.31 -6.09 9.33
C MET A 371 -10.56 -6.69 8.71
N LYS A 372 -10.99 -6.12 7.57
CA LYS A 372 -12.14 -6.63 6.81
C LYS A 372 -11.65 -7.57 5.70
N ARG A 373 -12.09 -7.36 4.46
CA ARG A 373 -11.73 -8.21 3.32
C ARG A 373 -10.34 -7.85 2.81
N ILE A 374 -9.41 -8.79 2.94
CA ILE A 374 -8.04 -8.67 2.44
C ILE A 374 -8.00 -9.21 1.03
N TYR A 375 -7.62 -8.38 0.07
CA TYR A 375 -7.57 -8.75 -1.34
C TYR A 375 -6.14 -8.87 -1.83
N LEU A 376 -5.85 -9.97 -2.53
CA LEU A 376 -4.79 -10.03 -3.52
C LEU A 376 -5.42 -9.80 -4.89
N GLN A 377 -4.94 -8.81 -5.62
CA GLN A 377 -5.42 -8.49 -6.96
C GLN A 377 -4.26 -8.43 -7.93
N ALA A 378 -4.52 -8.92 -9.14
CA ALA A 378 -3.58 -8.77 -10.23
C ALA A 378 -4.29 -8.69 -11.57
N PHE A 379 -3.65 -8.05 -12.54
CA PHE A 379 -4.08 -8.11 -13.92
C PHE A 379 -2.87 -8.17 -14.85
N VAL A 380 -3.10 -8.72 -16.03
CA VAL A 380 -2.18 -8.63 -17.16
C VAL A 380 -2.87 -7.83 -18.27
N ILE A 381 -2.16 -6.87 -18.83
CA ILE A 381 -2.56 -6.15 -20.04
C ILE A 381 -1.39 -6.18 -21.02
N ASN A 382 -1.54 -6.94 -22.10
CA ASN A 382 -0.43 -7.26 -23.02
C ASN A 382 0.78 -7.85 -22.28
N ASN A 383 1.90 -7.14 -22.25
CA ASN A 383 3.14 -7.54 -21.59
C ASN A 383 3.34 -6.87 -20.22
N LEU A 384 2.37 -6.11 -19.71
CA LEU A 384 2.41 -5.56 -18.36
C LEU A 384 1.63 -6.47 -17.41
N ILE A 385 2.29 -6.96 -16.36
CA ILE A 385 1.62 -7.56 -15.22
C ILE A 385 1.65 -6.62 -14.02
N TRP A 386 0.51 -6.47 -13.37
CA TRP A 386 0.35 -5.67 -12.15
C TRP A 386 -0.12 -6.56 -11.01
N ILE A 387 0.57 -6.53 -9.87
CA ILE A 387 0.20 -7.24 -8.65
C ILE A 387 0.08 -6.21 -7.53
N ALA A 388 -1.07 -6.18 -6.84
CA ALA A 388 -1.39 -5.18 -5.83
C ALA A 388 -1.73 -5.83 -4.49
N MET A 389 -0.95 -5.49 -3.46
CA MET A 389 -1.03 -6.11 -2.15
C MET A 389 -1.33 -5.08 -1.04
N PRO A 390 -2.00 -5.51 0.03
CA PRO A 390 -2.32 -4.66 1.17
C PRO A 390 -1.21 -4.67 2.24
N CYS A 391 0.06 -4.53 1.85
CA CYS A 391 1.18 -4.57 2.80
C CYS A 391 2.35 -3.69 2.35
N GLU A 392 3.36 -3.55 3.21
CA GLU A 392 4.69 -3.08 2.81
C GLU A 392 5.57 -4.29 2.50
N LEU A 393 5.54 -4.73 1.24
CA LEU A 393 6.35 -5.86 0.81
C LEU A 393 7.82 -5.43 0.74
N SER A 394 8.71 -6.27 1.27
CA SER A 394 10.15 -6.12 1.11
C SER A 394 10.55 -6.14 -0.36
N GLY A 395 11.37 -5.16 -0.76
CA GLY A 395 11.98 -5.12 -2.09
C GLY A 395 12.73 -6.39 -2.45
N GLU A 396 13.36 -7.07 -1.48
CA GLU A 396 14.08 -8.32 -1.75
C GLU A 396 13.18 -9.44 -2.28
N TYR A 397 11.93 -9.52 -1.82
CA TYR A 397 10.99 -10.55 -2.27
C TYR A 397 10.56 -10.32 -3.72
N ALA A 398 10.37 -9.06 -4.11
CA ALA A 398 9.97 -8.72 -5.47
C ALA A 398 11.07 -8.98 -6.52
N ILE A 399 12.36 -8.94 -6.16
CA ILE A 399 13.45 -9.05 -7.14
C ILE A 399 13.32 -10.35 -7.95
N ASP A 400 13.11 -11.48 -7.28
CA ASP A 400 13.09 -12.78 -7.95
C ASP A 400 11.87 -12.91 -8.87
N LEU A 401 10.70 -12.45 -8.42
CA LEU A 401 9.48 -12.47 -9.24
C LEU A 401 9.60 -11.53 -10.45
N GLN A 402 10.11 -10.31 -10.25
CA GLN A 402 10.30 -9.34 -11.34
C GLN A 402 11.32 -9.82 -12.37
N ASN A 403 12.40 -10.47 -11.94
CA ASN A 403 13.40 -11.05 -12.84
C ASN A 403 12.82 -12.23 -13.63
N ALA A 404 12.06 -13.11 -12.97
CA ALA A 404 11.41 -14.22 -13.64
C ALA A 404 10.41 -13.74 -14.71
N LEU A 405 9.60 -12.73 -14.39
CA LEU A 405 8.65 -12.11 -15.33
C LEU A 405 9.37 -11.45 -16.51
N GLU A 406 10.47 -10.74 -16.25
CA GLU A 406 11.26 -10.11 -17.29
C GLU A 406 11.87 -11.14 -18.25
N LEU A 407 12.37 -12.27 -17.75
CA LEU A 407 12.87 -13.37 -18.57
C LEU A 407 11.79 -13.95 -19.50
N LYS A 408 10.51 -13.78 -19.16
CA LYS A 408 9.35 -14.15 -19.98
C LYS A 408 8.84 -13.00 -20.86
N GLY A 409 9.50 -11.84 -20.85
CA GLY A 409 9.14 -10.67 -21.66
C GLY A 409 8.09 -9.75 -21.05
N TYR A 410 7.82 -9.87 -19.74
CA TYR A 410 6.85 -9.03 -19.04
C TYR A 410 7.52 -7.88 -18.27
N ASP A 411 6.94 -6.68 -18.40
CA ASP A 411 7.14 -5.61 -17.43
C ASP A 411 6.27 -5.88 -16.20
N SER A 412 6.76 -5.50 -15.02
CA SER A 412 6.07 -5.80 -13.76
C SER A 412 5.90 -4.57 -12.87
N ALA A 413 4.67 -4.38 -12.41
CA ALA A 413 4.28 -3.41 -11.40
C ALA A 413 3.82 -4.16 -10.13
N ILE A 414 4.72 -4.25 -9.14
CA ILE A 414 4.40 -4.84 -7.83
C ILE A 414 4.17 -3.69 -6.86
N THR A 415 2.96 -3.57 -6.34
CA THR A 415 2.50 -2.37 -5.62
C THR A 415 1.94 -2.68 -4.23
N SER A 416 2.12 -1.71 -3.34
CA SER A 416 1.72 -1.77 -1.94
C SER A 416 0.44 -0.96 -1.68
N PHE A 417 -0.13 -1.10 -0.47
CA PHE A 417 -1.25 -0.30 0.05
C PHE A 417 -2.61 -0.49 -0.66
N ASN A 418 -2.92 -1.71 -1.11
CA ASN A 418 -4.17 -2.04 -1.81
C ASN A 418 -5.41 -2.17 -0.89
N GLY A 419 -5.73 -1.09 -0.17
CA GLY A 419 -7.01 -0.89 0.53
C GLY A 419 -7.22 -1.63 1.86
N GLN A 420 -6.30 -2.51 2.24
CA GLN A 420 -6.09 -2.98 3.61
C GLN A 420 -4.60 -2.78 3.96
N TYR A 421 -4.22 -3.05 5.21
CA TYR A 421 -2.83 -2.93 5.64
C TYR A 421 -2.43 -4.04 6.60
N LEU A 422 -1.48 -4.87 6.18
CA LEU A 422 -0.97 -6.03 6.92
C LEU A 422 0.38 -5.78 7.59
N GLY A 423 0.81 -4.52 7.69
CA GLY A 423 2.13 -4.18 8.19
C GLY A 423 3.23 -4.54 7.18
N TYR A 424 4.39 -4.87 7.72
CA TYR A 424 5.59 -5.15 6.95
C TYR A 424 5.75 -6.64 6.69
N ILE A 425 6.00 -6.99 5.43
CA ILE A 425 6.22 -8.37 5.00
C ILE A 425 7.64 -8.50 4.47
N VAL A 426 8.51 -9.13 5.27
CA VAL A 426 9.94 -9.30 4.99
C VAL A 426 10.31 -10.77 4.83
N PRO A 427 11.41 -11.09 4.11
CA PRO A 427 11.96 -12.44 4.04
C PRO A 427 11.97 -13.15 5.39
N ALA A 428 11.52 -14.40 5.44
CA ALA A 428 11.48 -15.20 6.67
C ALA A 428 12.86 -15.24 7.38
N LYS A 429 13.96 -15.21 6.62
CA LYS A 429 15.34 -15.08 7.13
C LYS A 429 15.59 -13.84 8.00
N TYR A 430 14.78 -12.80 7.89
CA TYR A 430 14.86 -11.56 8.67
C TYR A 430 13.85 -11.49 9.81
N TYR A 431 13.02 -12.52 10.01
CA TYR A 431 11.98 -12.50 11.05
C TYR A 431 12.55 -12.22 12.45
N TYR A 432 13.68 -12.84 12.80
CA TYR A 432 14.37 -12.61 14.08
C TYR A 432 15.43 -11.51 14.03
N PHE A 433 15.55 -10.76 12.93
CA PHE A 433 16.45 -9.61 12.92
C PHE A 433 15.89 -8.52 13.84
N ASP A 434 16.75 -7.83 14.59
CA ASP A 434 16.34 -6.70 15.42
C ASP A 434 16.23 -5.43 14.57
N ALA A 435 15.18 -5.40 13.75
CA ALA A 435 14.85 -4.31 12.85
C ALA A 435 13.39 -3.87 13.04
N TYR A 436 13.11 -2.62 12.70
CA TYR A 436 11.78 -2.03 12.81
C TYR A 436 10.73 -2.86 12.05
N GLU A 437 11.08 -3.29 10.85
CA GLU A 437 10.24 -4.04 9.91
C GLU A 437 9.82 -5.40 10.48
N SER A 438 10.78 -6.16 11.03
CA SER A 438 10.57 -7.52 11.52
C SER A 438 9.97 -7.55 12.93
N ARG A 439 10.36 -6.62 13.80
CA ARG A 439 9.97 -6.63 15.22
C ARG A 439 8.73 -5.78 15.50
N LEU A 440 8.74 -4.51 15.14
CA LEU A 440 7.63 -3.61 15.48
C LEU A 440 6.46 -3.76 14.51
N MET A 441 6.77 -3.92 13.22
CA MET A 441 5.76 -3.93 12.16
C MET A 441 5.51 -5.29 11.50
N GLY A 442 6.23 -6.33 11.91
CA GLY A 442 6.05 -7.71 11.46
C GLY A 442 4.99 -8.42 12.28
N TRP A 443 3.75 -8.46 11.77
CA TRP A 443 2.58 -8.79 12.59
C TRP A 443 2.05 -10.21 12.44
N PHE A 444 2.47 -11.00 11.46
CA PHE A 444 1.81 -12.28 11.12
C PHE A 444 2.73 -13.49 11.13
N GLY A 445 3.90 -13.35 11.78
CA GLY A 445 4.82 -14.45 12.01
C GLY A 445 5.78 -14.72 10.84
N PRO A 446 6.62 -15.77 10.98
CA PRO A 446 7.74 -16.00 10.08
C PRO A 446 7.32 -16.47 8.68
N SER A 447 6.16 -17.11 8.54
CA SER A 447 5.69 -17.73 7.30
C SER A 447 4.87 -16.81 6.39
N MET A 448 4.44 -15.64 6.88
CA MET A 448 3.55 -14.74 6.13
C MET A 448 4.16 -14.28 4.80
N GLY A 449 5.46 -14.01 4.77
CA GLY A 449 6.16 -13.58 3.56
C GLY A 449 6.22 -14.64 2.48
N ASP A 450 6.61 -15.86 2.85
CA ASP A 450 6.73 -16.97 1.90
C ASP A 450 5.35 -17.40 1.38
N TYR A 451 4.34 -17.40 2.25
CA TYR A 451 2.94 -17.60 1.87
C TYR A 451 2.47 -16.59 0.82
N LEU A 452 2.67 -15.30 1.07
CA LEU A 452 2.22 -14.26 0.14
C LEU A 452 2.95 -14.36 -1.20
N MET A 453 4.26 -14.64 -1.19
CA MET A 453 5.03 -14.83 -2.41
C MET A 453 4.55 -16.03 -3.22
N GLU A 454 4.23 -17.16 -2.58
CA GLU A 454 3.65 -18.30 -3.31
C GLU A 454 2.36 -17.92 -4.04
N LEU A 455 1.50 -17.14 -3.40
CA LEU A 455 0.28 -16.65 -4.06
C LEU A 455 0.60 -15.72 -5.24
N ASP A 456 1.57 -14.81 -5.08
CA ASP A 456 1.99 -13.89 -6.15
C ASP A 456 2.55 -14.65 -7.35
N TYR A 457 3.41 -15.65 -7.13
CA TYR A 457 3.91 -16.53 -8.18
C TYR A 457 2.78 -17.31 -8.84
N THR A 458 1.86 -17.89 -8.07
CA THR A 458 0.72 -18.66 -8.59
C THR A 458 -0.17 -17.80 -9.49
N VAL A 459 -0.45 -16.56 -9.05
CA VAL A 459 -1.24 -15.59 -9.83
C VAL A 459 -0.50 -15.18 -11.09
N ALA A 460 0.80 -14.87 -10.99
CA ALA A 460 1.63 -14.48 -12.13
C ALA A 460 1.76 -15.59 -13.17
N ASP A 461 2.01 -16.83 -12.74
CA ASP A 461 2.07 -18.00 -13.61
C ASP A 461 0.75 -18.17 -14.38
N SER A 462 -0.37 -18.06 -13.66
CA SER A 462 -1.69 -18.24 -14.24
C SER A 462 -2.02 -17.15 -15.26
N LEU A 463 -1.75 -15.87 -14.94
CA LEU A 463 -2.05 -14.73 -15.82
C LEU A 463 -1.16 -14.72 -17.07
N THR A 464 0.11 -15.08 -16.93
CA THR A 464 1.07 -15.08 -18.05
C THR A 464 1.00 -16.35 -18.90
N GLY A 465 0.41 -17.44 -18.37
CA GLY A 465 0.43 -18.76 -19.00
C GLY A 465 1.83 -19.37 -19.05
N THR A 466 2.75 -18.90 -18.19
CA THR A 466 4.13 -19.37 -18.11
C THR A 466 4.43 -19.86 -16.71
N LYS A 467 5.39 -20.77 -16.57
CA LYS A 467 5.95 -21.15 -15.26
C LYS A 467 7.19 -20.29 -15.01
N LEU A 468 7.15 -19.50 -13.94
CA LEU A 468 8.19 -18.56 -13.54
C LEU A 468 9.30 -19.20 -12.68
#